data_AF-A0A6C0HVL5-F1
#
_entry.id   AF-A0A6C0HVL5-F1
#
_cell.length_a   1.000
_cell.length_b   1.000
_cell.length_c   1.000
_cell.angle_alpha   90.00
_cell.angle_beta   90.00
_cell.angle_gamma   90.00
#
_symmetry.space_group_name_H-M   'P 1'
#
loop_
_entity.id
_entity.type
_entity.pdbx_description
1 polymer ?
#
loop_
_entity_poly.entity_id
_entity_poly.type
_entity_poly.pdbx_seq_one_letter_code
_entity_poly.pdbx_strand_id
1 'polypeptide(L)'
;MLSYNNYKPTDKEREFVGKLINIEPNDISYKFFSDVNIDYINSSLINMVMEETYKRYEKRIQIQPQRKHIVIAAMRHIYFKNIKNVLTADEEVARLNKEVLRQMLGTAMTELIAYLRYIHDYNNIIPLELPKSDSIKIDSTLPGFSSLFDY
;
A
#
# COMPACT_ATOMS: atom_id res chain seq x y z
N MET A 1 20.00 -10.74 -9.79
CA MET A 1 19.24 -12.00 -9.85
C MET A 1 19.67 -12.82 -8.65
N LEU A 2 18.75 -13.20 -7.75
CA LEU A 2 19.08 -14.13 -6.66
C LEU A 2 19.45 -15.48 -7.30
N SER A 3 20.62 -16.02 -6.98
CA SER A 3 20.98 -17.38 -7.38
C SER A 3 20.49 -18.33 -6.28
N TYR A 4 19.48 -19.15 -6.58
CA TYR A 4 18.92 -20.09 -5.61
C TYR A 4 19.58 -21.47 -5.69
N ASN A 5 20.70 -21.60 -6.39
CA ASN A 5 21.35 -22.88 -6.70
C ASN A 5 21.85 -23.66 -5.47
N ASN A 6 21.90 -23.03 -4.29
CA ASN A 6 22.39 -23.65 -3.05
C ASN A 6 21.39 -23.59 -1.88
N TYR A 7 20.14 -23.19 -2.11
CA TYR A 7 19.16 -23.11 -1.02
C TYR A 7 18.75 -24.52 -0.56
N LYS A 8 19.05 -24.84 0.70
CA LYS A 8 18.62 -26.09 1.36
C LYS A 8 17.73 -25.74 2.55
N PRO A 9 16.42 -26.02 2.48
CA PRO A 9 15.51 -25.70 3.56
C PRO A 9 15.78 -26.56 4.80
N THR A 10 15.84 -25.91 5.96
CA THR A 10 15.89 -26.54 7.28
C THR A 10 14.59 -27.26 7.59
N ASP A 11 14.62 -28.22 8.53
CA ASP A 11 13.40 -28.98 8.89
C ASP A 11 12.27 -28.08 9.41
N LYS A 12 12.62 -27.00 10.12
CA LYS A 12 11.65 -25.99 10.59
C LYS A 12 11.00 -25.25 9.44
N GLU A 13 11.77 -24.85 8.43
CA GLU A 13 11.23 -24.20 7.23
C GLU A 13 10.33 -25.16 6.46
N ARG A 14 10.69 -26.46 6.40
CA ARG A 14 9.86 -27.46 5.74
C ARG A 14 8.51 -27.62 6.41
N GLU A 15 8.52 -27.75 7.74
CA GLU A 15 7.31 -27.83 8.54
C GLU A 15 6.45 -26.56 8.40
N PHE A 16 7.09 -25.39 8.46
CA PHE A 16 6.41 -24.11 8.29
C PHE A 16 5.74 -24.00 6.92
N VAL A 17 6.48 -24.25 5.84
CA VAL A 17 5.95 -24.17 4.48
C VAL A 17 4.83 -25.20 4.29
N GLY A 18 5.00 -26.43 4.78
CA GLY A 18 3.96 -27.47 4.77
C GLY A 18 2.65 -27.02 5.43
N LYS A 19 2.73 -26.42 6.63
CA LYS A 19 1.55 -25.86 7.31
C LYS A 19 0.95 -24.67 6.56
N LEU A 20 1.78 -23.86 5.91
CA LEU A 20 1.34 -22.68 5.18
C LEU A 20 0.55 -23.03 3.92
N ILE A 21 1.05 -23.99 3.13
CA ILE A 21 0.44 -24.37 1.86
C ILE A 21 -0.58 -25.50 1.99
N ASN A 22 -0.56 -26.26 3.08
CA ASN A 22 -1.47 -27.39 3.33
C ASN A 22 -1.50 -28.45 2.20
N ILE A 23 -0.37 -28.58 1.51
CA ILE A 23 -0.07 -29.58 0.46
C ILE A 23 1.40 -29.99 0.62
N GLU A 24 1.82 -31.05 -0.07
CA GLU A 24 3.21 -31.48 -0.08
C GLU A 24 4.12 -30.37 -0.66
N PRO A 25 5.09 -29.85 0.12
CA PRO A 25 5.98 -28.80 -0.37
C PRO A 25 6.99 -29.33 -1.38
N ASN A 26 7.28 -28.51 -2.37
CA ASN A 26 8.30 -28.73 -3.38
C ASN A 26 9.40 -27.65 -3.33
N ASP A 27 10.45 -27.80 -4.14
CA ASP A 27 11.57 -26.86 -4.19
C ASP A 27 11.15 -25.41 -4.50
N ILE A 28 10.11 -25.22 -5.33
CA ILE A 28 9.55 -23.90 -5.64
C ILE A 28 8.97 -23.29 -4.37
N SER A 29 8.12 -24.02 -3.65
CA SER A 29 7.50 -23.55 -2.43
C SER A 29 8.53 -23.22 -1.35
N TYR A 30 9.57 -24.03 -1.19
CA TYR A 30 10.63 -23.78 -0.22
C TYR A 30 11.43 -22.52 -0.55
N LYS A 31 11.80 -22.32 -1.82
CA LYS A 31 12.52 -21.12 -2.25
C LYS A 31 11.63 -19.89 -2.19
N PHE A 32 10.39 -20.02 -2.67
CA PHE A 32 9.45 -18.91 -2.73
C PHE A 32 9.09 -18.40 -1.34
N PHE A 33 8.78 -19.27 -0.38
CA PHE A 33 8.43 -18.87 0.99
C PHE A 33 9.63 -18.74 1.94
N SER A 34 10.86 -18.79 1.42
CA SER A 34 12.08 -18.59 2.21
C SER A 34 12.15 -17.17 2.77
N ASP A 35 12.78 -17.02 3.93
CA ASP A 35 12.98 -15.71 4.57
C ASP A 35 13.79 -14.77 3.68
N VAL A 36 14.80 -15.30 2.99
CA VAL A 36 15.60 -14.56 2.00
C VAL A 36 14.72 -13.98 0.90
N ASN A 37 13.75 -14.74 0.39
CA ASN A 37 12.87 -14.26 -0.66
C ASN A 37 11.84 -13.23 -0.13
N ILE A 38 11.37 -13.41 1.10
CA ILE A 38 10.49 -12.44 1.76
C ILE A 38 11.19 -11.08 1.93
N ASP A 39 12.45 -11.10 2.38
CA ASP A 39 13.27 -9.90 2.54
C ASP A 39 13.56 -9.23 1.19
N TYR A 40 13.80 -10.03 0.14
CA TYR A 40 13.92 -9.55 -1.22
C TYR A 40 12.65 -8.85 -1.71
N ILE A 41 11.47 -9.44 -1.50
CA ILE A 41 10.19 -8.84 -1.88
C ILE A 41 9.99 -7.50 -1.15
N ASN A 42 10.24 -7.46 0.16
CA ASN A 42 10.14 -6.24 0.95
C ASN A 42 11.05 -5.13 0.42
N SER A 43 12.33 -5.43 0.24
CA SER A 43 13.33 -4.47 -0.25
C SER A 43 12.99 -3.98 -1.66
N SER A 44 12.54 -4.89 -2.52
CA SER A 44 12.13 -4.58 -3.90
C SER A 44 10.90 -3.69 -3.92
N LEU A 45 9.90 -3.95 -3.06
CA LEU A 45 8.70 -3.14 -2.96
C LEU A 45 9.02 -1.70 -2.52
N ILE A 46 9.88 -1.53 -1.52
CA ILE A 46 10.33 -0.20 -1.07
C ILE A 46 10.95 0.57 -2.23
N ASN A 47 11.88 -0.06 -2.94
CA ASN A 47 12.54 0.55 -4.09
C ASN A 47 11.54 0.90 -5.20
N MET A 48 10.61 -0.01 -5.51
CA MET A 48 9.58 0.23 -6.54
C MET A 48 8.66 1.40 -6.17
N VAL A 49 8.26 1.54 -4.91
CA VAL A 49 7.47 2.68 -4.44
C VAL A 49 8.26 3.98 -4.52
N MET A 50 9.53 3.98 -4.15
CA MET A 50 10.40 5.16 -4.29
C MET A 50 10.54 5.60 -5.74
N GLU A 51 10.72 4.66 -6.67
CA GLU A 51 10.83 4.95 -8.10
C GLU A 51 9.49 5.46 -8.68
N GLU A 52 8.37 4.83 -8.32
CA GLU A 52 7.04 5.27 -8.78
C GLU A 52 6.67 6.66 -8.25
N THR A 53 6.98 6.96 -6.99
CA THR A 53 6.72 8.28 -6.41
C THR A 53 7.59 9.35 -7.02
N TYR A 54 8.85 9.06 -7.30
CA TYR A 54 9.74 9.97 -8.02
C TYR A 54 9.22 10.28 -9.43
N LYS A 55 8.77 9.27 -10.18
CA LYS A 55 8.21 9.47 -11.52
C LYS A 55 6.93 10.31 -11.54
N ARG A 56 6.08 10.18 -10.52
CA ARG A 56 4.76 10.85 -10.48
C ARG A 56 4.77 12.22 -9.84
N TYR A 57 5.66 12.44 -8.87
CA TYR A 57 5.63 13.62 -8.00
C TYR A 57 7.00 14.30 -7.85
N GLU A 58 8.02 13.82 -8.58
CA GLU A 58 9.42 14.30 -8.47
C GLU A 58 10.00 14.20 -7.05
N LYS A 59 9.35 13.40 -6.19
CA LYS A 59 9.72 13.22 -4.79
C LYS A 59 9.81 11.73 -4.48
N ARG A 60 10.95 11.33 -3.93
CA ARG A 60 11.17 9.96 -3.44
C ARG A 60 10.51 9.82 -2.08
N ILE A 61 9.50 8.98 -1.99
CA ILE A 61 8.84 8.63 -0.73
C ILE A 61 9.22 7.21 -0.38
N GLN A 62 9.87 7.05 0.78
CA GLN A 62 10.24 5.75 1.31
C GLN A 62 9.15 5.24 2.25
N ILE A 63 8.69 4.02 2.01
CA ILE A 63 7.80 3.30 2.93
C ILE A 63 8.59 2.38 3.85
N GLN A 64 7.99 2.01 4.98
CA GLN A 64 8.57 1.01 5.88
C GLN A 64 8.43 -0.42 5.30
N PRO A 65 9.32 -1.35 5.67
CA PRO A 65 9.16 -2.76 5.37
C PRO A 65 7.78 -3.26 5.84
N GLN A 66 7.14 -4.07 5.02
CA GLN A 66 5.84 -4.64 5.36
C GLN A 66 6.03 -5.78 6.35
N ARG A 67 5.06 -5.92 7.27
CA ARG A 67 5.10 -6.99 8.27
C ARG A 67 5.12 -8.35 7.57
N LYS A 68 6.02 -9.24 8.01
CA LYS A 68 6.25 -10.56 7.41
C LYS A 68 4.97 -11.34 7.09
N HIS A 69 4.00 -11.38 8.01
CA HIS A 69 2.73 -12.11 7.80
C HIS A 69 1.88 -11.53 6.66
N ILE A 70 1.92 -10.22 6.41
CA ILE A 70 1.18 -9.57 5.31
C ILE A 70 1.81 -9.98 3.97
N VAL A 71 3.14 -9.94 3.89
CA VAL A 71 3.88 -10.36 2.69
C VAL A 71 3.60 -11.83 2.40
N ILE A 72 3.66 -12.69 3.43
CA ILE A 72 3.33 -14.12 3.32
C ILE A 72 1.89 -14.33 2.84
N ALA A 73 0.92 -13.56 3.33
CA ALA A 73 -0.47 -13.66 2.88
C ALA A 73 -0.61 -13.32 1.39
N ALA A 74 0.04 -12.26 0.92
CA ALA A 74 0.06 -11.89 -0.50
C ALA A 74 0.77 -12.95 -1.36
N MET A 75 1.94 -13.42 -0.91
CA MET A 75 2.68 -14.50 -1.56
C MET A 75 1.84 -15.77 -1.68
N ARG A 76 1.16 -16.18 -0.60
CA ARG A 76 0.30 -17.37 -0.58
C ARG A 76 -0.83 -17.25 -1.60
N HIS A 77 -1.49 -16.10 -1.67
CA HIS A 77 -2.52 -15.84 -2.66
C HIS A 77 -1.99 -15.98 -4.09
N ILE A 78 -0.86 -15.32 -4.39
CA ILE A 78 -0.23 -15.38 -5.72
C ILE A 78 0.25 -16.78 -6.07
N TYR A 79 0.82 -17.50 -5.12
CA TYR A 79 1.28 -18.87 -5.29
C TYR A 79 0.15 -19.77 -5.79
N PHE A 80 -0.96 -19.86 -5.05
CA PHE A 80 -2.07 -20.73 -5.46
C PHE A 80 -2.74 -20.30 -6.75
N LYS A 81 -2.82 -18.99 -7.01
CA LYS A 81 -3.46 -18.47 -8.22
C LYS A 81 -2.62 -18.72 -9.48
N ASN A 82 -1.28 -18.71 -9.36
CA ASN A 82 -0.40 -18.60 -10.52
C ASN A 82 0.60 -19.73 -10.66
N ILE A 83 0.76 -20.64 -9.70
CA ILE A 83 1.71 -21.76 -9.80
C ILE A 83 1.36 -22.64 -11.02
N LYS A 84 2.36 -22.91 -11.86
CA LYS A 84 2.20 -23.74 -13.07
C LYS A 84 3.14 -24.95 -13.09
N ASN A 85 4.24 -24.92 -12.34
CA ASN A 85 5.24 -26.00 -12.28
C ASN A 85 5.82 -26.41 -13.67
N VAL A 86 5.84 -25.47 -14.64
CA VAL A 86 6.36 -25.74 -16.01
C VAL A 86 7.81 -25.29 -16.17
N LEU A 87 8.25 -24.33 -15.37
CA LEU A 87 9.59 -23.73 -15.44
C LEU A 87 10.54 -24.34 -14.40
N THR A 88 11.83 -24.01 -14.52
CA THR A 88 12.78 -24.31 -13.44
C THR A 88 12.37 -23.61 -12.15
N ALA A 89 12.79 -24.13 -10.99
CA ALA A 89 12.40 -23.56 -9.70
C ALA A 89 12.75 -22.07 -9.59
N ASP A 90 13.91 -21.67 -10.11
CA ASP A 90 14.42 -20.30 -10.04
C ASP A 90 13.62 -19.35 -10.94
N GLU A 91 13.28 -19.79 -12.15
CA GLU A 91 12.46 -19.02 -13.08
C GLU A 91 11.02 -18.87 -12.58
N GLU A 92 10.46 -19.95 -12.02
CA GLU A 92 9.11 -19.91 -11.47
C GLU A 92 9.04 -19.00 -10.25
N VAL A 93 10.02 -19.06 -9.34
CA VAL A 93 10.13 -18.13 -8.20
C VAL A 93 10.26 -16.69 -8.69
N ALA A 94 11.12 -16.42 -9.67
CA ALA A 94 11.26 -15.07 -10.23
C ALA A 94 9.95 -14.56 -10.85
N ARG A 95 9.22 -15.42 -11.55
CA ARG A 95 7.91 -15.10 -12.13
C ARG A 95 6.88 -14.80 -11.04
N LEU A 96 6.78 -15.65 -10.02
CA LEU A 96 5.87 -15.46 -8.89
C LEU A 96 6.21 -14.18 -8.12
N ASN A 97 7.49 -13.90 -7.88
CA ASN A 97 7.94 -12.66 -7.23
C ASN A 97 7.49 -11.42 -8.00
N LYS A 98 7.60 -11.43 -9.34
CA LYS A 98 7.13 -10.33 -10.19
C LYS A 98 5.63 -10.10 -10.01
N GLU A 99 4.84 -11.17 -9.93
CA GLU A 99 3.39 -11.07 -9.70
C GLU A 99 3.05 -10.54 -8.31
N VAL A 100 3.75 -10.99 -7.26
CA VAL A 100 3.61 -10.46 -5.90
C VAL A 100 3.92 -8.97 -5.87
N LEU A 101 5.07 -8.57 -6.40
CA LEU A 101 5.51 -7.18 -6.42
C LEU A 101 4.53 -6.29 -7.20
N ARG A 102 4.02 -6.77 -8.33
CA ARG A 102 3.01 -6.04 -9.12
C ARG A 102 1.74 -5.79 -8.32
N GLN A 103 1.21 -6.83 -7.65
CA GLN A 103 -0.01 -6.69 -6.85
C GLN A 103 0.23 -5.76 -5.65
N MET A 104 1.30 -6.00 -4.89
CA MET A 104 1.60 -5.22 -3.69
C MET A 104 1.92 -3.76 -3.99
N LEU A 105 2.61 -3.46 -5.10
CA LEU A 105 2.90 -2.09 -5.52
C LEU A 105 1.61 -1.30 -5.75
N GLY A 106 0.63 -1.89 -6.44
CA GLY A 106 -0.65 -1.24 -6.70
C GLY A 106 -1.35 -0.84 -5.40
N THR A 107 -1.49 -1.78 -4.46
CA THR A 107 -2.09 -1.53 -3.16
C THR A 107 -1.30 -0.50 -2.35
N ALA A 108 0.03 -0.64 -2.27
CA ALA A 108 0.88 0.27 -1.51
C ALA A 108 0.80 1.71 -2.03
N MET A 109 0.76 1.91 -3.35
CA MET A 109 0.61 3.25 -3.94
C MET A 109 -0.76 3.86 -3.62
N THR A 110 -1.85 3.08 -3.70
CA THR A 110 -3.19 3.55 -3.35
C THR A 110 -3.26 3.98 -1.88
N GLU A 111 -2.76 3.16 -0.97
CA GLU A 111 -2.77 3.49 0.46
C GLU A 111 -1.83 4.66 0.80
N LEU A 112 -0.68 4.76 0.12
CA LEU A 112 0.22 5.89 0.29
C LEU A 112 -0.45 7.21 -0.10
N ILE A 113 -1.17 7.26 -1.22
CA ILE A 113 -1.90 8.44 -1.65
C ILE A 113 -2.98 8.81 -0.63
N ALA A 114 -3.73 7.81 -0.15
CA ALA A 114 -4.76 8.02 0.87
C ALA A 114 -4.15 8.59 2.16
N TYR A 115 -2.99 8.06 2.59
CA TYR A 115 -2.27 8.54 3.76
C TYR A 115 -1.78 9.98 3.58
N LEU A 116 -1.18 10.32 2.44
CA LEU A 116 -0.72 11.68 2.16
C LEU A 116 -1.89 12.68 2.15
N ARG A 117 -3.02 12.30 1.57
CA ARG A 117 -4.25 13.10 1.61
C ARG A 117 -4.74 13.29 3.04
N TYR A 118 -4.77 12.24 3.85
CA TYR A 118 -5.14 12.33 5.26
C TYR A 118 -4.25 13.32 6.01
N ILE A 119 -2.93 13.26 5.84
CA ILE A 119 -2.00 14.20 6.48
C ILE A 119 -2.23 15.64 6.00
N HIS A 120 -2.50 15.83 4.70
CA HIS A 120 -2.83 17.13 4.15
C HIS A 120 -4.12 17.69 4.78
N ASP A 121 -5.18 16.90 4.83
CA ASP A 121 -6.49 17.32 5.35
C ASP A 121 -6.44 17.55 6.86
N TYR A 122 -5.67 16.75 7.60
CA TYR A 122 -5.44 16.91 9.04
C TYR A 122 -4.69 18.21 9.38
N ASN A 123 -3.70 18.57 8.57
CA ASN A 123 -2.94 19.81 8.79
C ASN A 123 -3.70 21.06 8.31
N ASN A 124 -4.59 20.90 7.33
CA ASN A 124 -5.36 22.00 6.73
C ASN A 124 -6.84 21.93 7.15
N ILE A 125 -7.09 22.01 8.47
CA ILE A 125 -8.46 22.15 8.99
C ILE A 125 -8.99 23.52 8.58
N ILE A 126 -9.65 23.58 7.43
CA ILE A 126 -10.36 24.78 6.99
C ILE A 126 -11.62 24.86 7.85
N PRO A 127 -11.83 25.96 8.59
CA PRO A 127 -13.07 26.17 9.33
C PRO A 127 -14.25 26.08 8.36
N LEU A 128 -15.31 25.37 8.75
CA LEU A 128 -16.54 25.34 7.96
C LEU A 128 -17.03 26.79 7.77
N GLU A 129 -17.15 27.24 6.52
CA GLU A 129 -17.82 28.52 6.27
C GLU A 129 -19.26 28.40 6.76
N LEU A 130 -19.67 29.29 7.67
CA LEU A 130 -21.06 29.39 8.06
C LEU A 130 -21.89 29.74 6.82
N PRO A 131 -23.11 29.17 6.68
CA PRO A 131 -23.98 29.51 5.57
C PRO A 131 -24.18 31.03 5.55
N LYS A 132 -23.80 31.65 4.44
CA LYS A 132 -24.05 33.08 4.22
C LYS A 132 -25.54 33.24 3.98
N SER A 133 -26.15 34.19 4.68
CA SER A 133 -27.55 34.52 4.44
C SER A 133 -27.69 35.10 3.02
N ASP A 134 -28.39 34.39 2.14
CA ASP A 134 -28.80 34.88 0.82
C ASP A 134 -29.98 35.85 0.89
N SER A 135 -30.33 36.34 2.08
CA SER A 135 -31.28 37.44 2.22
C SER A 135 -30.76 38.60 1.37
N ILE A 136 -31.43 38.85 0.24
CA ILE A 136 -31.39 40.11 -0.49
C ILE A 136 -31.35 41.20 0.57
N LYS A 137 -30.34 42.06 0.53
CA LYS A 137 -30.35 43.28 1.33
C LYS A 137 -31.58 44.08 0.89
N ILE A 138 -32.72 43.80 1.48
CA ILE A 138 -33.77 44.78 1.60
C ILE A 138 -33.13 45.76 2.58
N ASP A 139 -32.63 46.86 2.04
CA ASP A 139 -32.09 48.00 2.78
C ASP A 139 -33.24 48.72 3.51
N SER A 140 -34.08 47.94 4.18
CA SER A 140 -35.21 48.36 4.99
C SER A 140 -34.82 48.31 6.46
N THR A 141 -33.66 48.86 6.80
CA THR A 141 -33.60 49.60 8.06
C THR A 141 -34.51 50.79 7.87
N LEU A 142 -35.79 50.62 8.25
CA LEU A 142 -36.70 51.75 8.40
C LEU A 142 -35.97 52.82 9.24
N PRO A 143 -35.91 54.08 8.82
CA PRO A 143 -35.35 55.12 9.67
C PRO A 143 -36.13 55.06 10.99
N GLY A 144 -35.39 54.91 12.10
CA GLY A 144 -35.98 54.97 13.43
C GLY A 144 -36.81 56.25 13.54
N PHE A 145 -38.06 56.13 14.01
CA PHE A 145 -38.94 57.28 14.18
C PHE A 145 -38.19 58.41 14.88
N SER A 146 -38.03 59.55 14.21
CA SER A 146 -37.57 60.76 14.86
C SER A 146 -38.65 61.17 15.86
N SER A 147 -38.28 61.26 17.14
CA SER A 147 -39.12 61.79 18.22
C SER A 147 -39.84 63.07 17.78
N LEU A 148 -41.17 63.11 17.93
CA LEU A 148 -42.01 64.29 17.69
C LEU A 148 -42.01 65.25 18.89
N PHE A 149 -41.18 64.99 19.89
CA PHE A 149 -41.11 65.71 21.16
C PHE A 149 -39.72 66.28 21.46
N ASP A 150 -38.94 66.59 20.44
CA ASP A 150 -37.73 67.40 20.60
C ASP A 150 -38.15 68.88 20.60
N TYR A 151 -38.54 69.38 21.78
CA TYR A 151 -38.69 70.80 22.11
C TYR A 151 -37.66 71.21 23.17
#